data_AF-A0A1F4BLE2-F1
#
_entry.id   AF-A0A1F4BLE2-F1
#
_cell.length_a   1.000
_cell.length_b   1.000
_cell.length_c   1.000
_cell.angle_alpha   90.00
_cell.angle_beta   90.00
_cell.angle_gamma   90.00
#
_symmetry.space_group_name_H-M   'P 1'
#
loop_
_entity.id
_entity.type
_entity.pdbx_description
1 polymer ?
#
loop_
_entity_poly.entity_id
_entity_poly.type
_entity_poly.pdbx_seq_one_letter_code
_entity_poly.pdbx_strand_id
1 'polypeptide(L)'
;MERDRLYLGHILEAIAAVESFTTGGRAEFLSDLKTQSAVLRQLEIIGEAVKHLGAELVARETGVPWRQIAGARDKLIHAYFRVDLDAVWSMVHLDLAPLKANVQRMLSAQR
;
A
#
# COMPACT_ATOMS: atom_id res chain seq x y z
N MET A 1 16.41 6.01 10.23
CA MET A 1 16.36 7.30 9.52
C MET A 1 16.52 7.14 8.00
N GLU A 2 17.72 6.90 7.46
CA GLU A 2 17.88 6.76 5.99
C GLU A 2 17.19 5.51 5.42
N ARG A 3 17.26 4.39 6.14
CA ARG A 3 16.53 3.16 5.80
C ARG A 3 15.02 3.37 5.77
N ASP A 4 14.45 4.04 6.78
CA ASP A 4 13.00 4.27 6.83
C ASP A 4 12.56 5.17 5.68
N ARG A 5 13.36 6.19 5.36
CA ARG A 5 13.13 7.07 4.22
C ARG A 5 13.08 6.30 2.89
N LEU A 6 13.96 5.31 2.69
CA LEU A 6 13.93 4.43 1.52
C LEU A 6 12.60 3.66 1.41
N TYR A 7 12.18 2.99 2.48
CA TYR A 7 10.93 2.20 2.46
C TYR A 7 9.69 3.08 2.37
N LEU A 8 9.67 4.25 3.01
CA LEU A 8 8.63 5.26 2.82
C LEU A 8 8.56 5.73 1.35
N GLY A 9 9.70 5.87 0.68
CA GLY A 9 9.77 6.14 -0.76
C GLY A 9 9.11 5.03 -1.59
N HIS A 10 9.47 3.77 -1.34
CA HIS A 10 8.86 2.62 -2.03
C HIS A 10 7.32 2.58 -1.85
N ILE A 11 6.82 2.94 -0.66
CA ILE A 11 5.37 3.02 -0.43
C ILE A 11 4.73 4.07 -1.35
N LEU A 12 5.32 5.25 -1.50
CA LEU A 12 4.79 6.29 -2.38
C LEU A 12 4.84 5.89 -3.86
N GLU A 13 5.93 5.27 -4.30
CA GLU A 13 6.07 4.77 -5.67
C GLU A 13 5.02 3.72 -5.99
N ALA A 14 4.80 2.77 -5.08
CA ALA A 14 3.79 1.73 -5.23
C ALA A 14 2.36 2.31 -5.23
N ILE A 15 2.06 3.27 -4.36
CA ILE A 15 0.75 3.97 -4.36
C ILE A 15 0.53 4.70 -5.71
N ALA A 16 1.54 5.44 -6.18
CA ALA A 16 1.44 6.16 -7.46
C ALA A 16 1.22 5.20 -8.64
N ALA A 17 1.87 4.04 -8.63
CA ALA A 17 1.65 2.99 -9.61
C ALA A 17 0.20 2.48 -9.58
N VAL A 18 -0.34 2.16 -8.39
CA VAL A 18 -1.76 1.74 -8.24
C VAL A 18 -2.72 2.79 -8.77
N GLU A 19 -2.52 4.06 -8.40
CA GLU A 19 -3.34 5.19 -8.88
C GLU A 19 -3.32 5.26 -10.42
N SER A 20 -2.15 5.08 -11.04
CA SER A 20 -2.01 5.10 -12.50
C SER A 20 -2.74 3.94 -13.20
N PHE A 21 -2.70 2.74 -12.61
CA PHE A 21 -3.34 1.55 -13.18
C PHE A 21 -4.86 1.57 -13.04
N THR A 22 -5.40 2.37 -12.13
CA THR A 22 -6.82 2.37 -11.76
C THR A 22 -7.59 3.58 -12.26
N THR A 23 -7.00 4.34 -13.20
CA THR A 23 -7.63 5.49 -13.86
C THR A 23 -8.93 5.16 -14.59
N GLY A 24 -9.07 3.93 -15.10
CA GLY A 24 -10.30 3.38 -15.69
C GLY A 24 -11.44 3.09 -14.70
N GLY A 25 -11.18 3.22 -13.39
CA GLY A 25 -12.16 3.00 -12.34
C GLY A 25 -12.46 1.52 -12.06
N ARG A 26 -13.46 1.30 -11.21
CA ARG A 26 -13.77 -0.04 -10.66
C ARG A 26 -14.14 -1.06 -11.73
N ALA A 27 -14.93 -0.65 -12.72
CA ALA A 27 -15.42 -1.56 -13.75
C ALA A 27 -14.26 -2.14 -14.57
N GLU A 28 -13.33 -1.27 -15.00
CA GLU A 28 -12.13 -1.70 -15.73
C GLU A 28 -11.26 -2.62 -14.86
N PHE A 29 -10.98 -2.22 -13.62
CA PHE A 29 -10.24 -3.04 -12.66
C PHE A 29 -10.83 -4.45 -12.50
N LEU A 30 -12.16 -4.57 -12.34
CA LEU A 30 -12.80 -5.89 -12.18
C LEU A 30 -12.81 -6.74 -13.46
N SER A 31 -12.63 -6.13 -14.62
CA SER A 31 -12.66 -6.82 -15.92
C SER A 31 -11.28 -7.10 -16.53
N ASP A 32 -10.22 -6.42 -16.08
CA ASP A 32 -8.87 -6.58 -16.61
C ASP A 32 -7.92 -7.27 -15.62
N LEU A 33 -7.61 -8.54 -15.91
CA LEU A 33 -6.71 -9.36 -15.10
C LEU A 33 -5.29 -8.76 -15.01
N LYS A 34 -4.84 -8.06 -16.05
CA LYS A 34 -3.52 -7.41 -16.03
C LYS A 34 -3.50 -6.30 -14.99
N THR A 35 -4.51 -5.44 -14.97
CA THR A 35 -4.66 -4.37 -13.98
C THR A 35 -4.80 -4.96 -12.58
N GLN A 36 -5.60 -6.01 -12.39
CA GLN A 36 -5.70 -6.71 -11.10
C GLN A 36 -4.34 -7.19 -10.62
N SER A 37 -3.60 -7.90 -11.47
CA SER A 37 -2.29 -8.44 -11.13
C SER A 37 -1.29 -7.32 -10.79
N ALA A 38 -1.30 -6.23 -11.53
CA ALA A 38 -0.45 -5.08 -11.29
C ALA A 38 -0.77 -4.40 -9.95
N VAL A 39 -2.06 -4.17 -9.66
CA VAL A 39 -2.51 -3.57 -8.39
C VAL A 39 -2.15 -4.46 -7.20
N LEU A 40 -2.47 -5.76 -7.26
CA LEU A 40 -2.16 -6.71 -6.20
C LEU A 40 -0.66 -6.72 -5.88
N ARG A 41 0.18 -6.73 -6.90
CA ARG A 41 1.64 -6.67 -6.73
C ARG A 41 2.09 -5.42 -5.99
N GLN A 42 1.53 -4.25 -6.31
CA GLN A 42 1.91 -3.01 -5.62
C GLN A 42 1.41 -2.99 -4.17
N LEU A 43 0.24 -3.55 -3.88
CA LEU A 43 -0.25 -3.70 -2.50
C LEU A 43 0.65 -4.63 -1.67
N GLU A 44 1.18 -5.69 -2.26
CA GLU A 44 2.19 -6.54 -1.62
C GLU A 44 3.47 -5.76 -1.30
N ILE A 45 3.97 -4.96 -2.25
CA ILE A 45 5.17 -4.12 -2.07
C ILE A 45 4.97 -3.12 -0.92
N ILE A 46 3.79 -2.49 -0.83
CA ILE A 46 3.45 -1.59 0.27
C ILE A 46 3.53 -2.32 1.61
N GLY A 47 2.91 -3.51 1.72
CA GLY A 47 2.95 -4.29 2.95
C GLY A 47 4.36 -4.76 3.32
N GLU A 48 5.18 -5.14 2.33
CA GLU A 48 6.58 -5.51 2.53
C GLU A 48 7.43 -4.33 3.03
N ALA A 49 7.25 -3.15 2.42
CA ALA A 49 7.96 -1.95 2.84
C ALA A 49 7.59 -1.55 4.27
N VAL A 50 6.31 -1.67 4.65
CA VAL A 50 5.86 -1.43 6.03
C VAL A 50 6.54 -2.36 7.04
N LYS A 51 6.76 -3.64 6.71
CA LYS A 51 7.45 -4.60 7.61
C LYS A 51 8.90 -4.20 7.91
N HIS A 52 9.52 -3.39 7.05
CA HIS A 52 10.91 -2.97 7.19
C HIS A 52 11.09 -1.60 7.86
N LEU A 53 9.99 -0.88 8.14
CA LEU A 53 10.05 0.37 8.90
C LEU A 53 10.55 0.12 10.33
N GLY A 54 11.38 1.03 10.83
CA GLY A 54 11.91 0.98 12.18
C GLY A 54 10.82 1.12 13.25
N ALA A 55 11.02 0.42 14.38
CA ALA A 55 10.06 0.38 15.48
C ALA A 55 9.75 1.77 16.06
N GLU A 56 10.74 2.67 16.11
CA GLU A 56 10.57 4.04 16.61
C GLU A 56 9.62 4.87 15.73
N LEU A 57 9.77 4.79 14.39
CA LEU A 57 8.88 5.47 13.46
C LEU A 57 7.45 4.93 13.60
N VAL A 58 7.31 3.60 13.62
CA VAL A 58 6.01 2.93 13.78
C VAL A 58 5.34 3.32 15.10
N ALA A 59 6.10 3.39 16.20
CA ALA A 59 5.58 3.75 17.52
C ALA A 59 5.15 5.23 17.60
N ARG A 60 5.85 6.13 16.90
CA ARG A 60 5.49 7.55 16.85
C ARG A 60 4.22 7.79 16.01
N GLU A 61 4.04 7.00 14.96
CA GLU A 61 3.00 7.20 13.96
C GLU A 61 1.77 6.31 14.22
N THR A 62 1.13 6.52 15.38
CA THR A 62 0.07 5.65 15.92
C THR A 62 -1.25 5.70 15.13
N GLY A 63 -1.47 6.77 14.36
CA GLY A 63 -2.68 6.91 13.53
C GLY A 63 -2.69 6.05 12.27
N VAL A 64 -1.57 5.39 11.93
CA VAL A 64 -1.48 4.53 10.76
C VAL A 64 -1.66 3.06 11.16
N PRO A 65 -2.54 2.29 10.49
CA PRO A 65 -2.82 0.90 10.85
C PRO A 65 -1.74 -0.06 10.31
N TRP A 66 -0.49 0.12 10.75
CA TRP A 66 0.69 -0.60 10.24
C TRP A 66 0.52 -2.13 10.19
N ARG A 67 -0.04 -2.70 11.25
CA ARG A 67 -0.28 -4.16 11.35
C ARG A 67 -1.26 -4.66 10.29
N GLN A 68 -2.29 -3.86 9.99
CA GLN A 68 -3.27 -4.21 8.96
C GLN A 68 -2.63 -4.14 7.57
N ILE A 69 -1.85 -3.09 7.29
CA ILE A 69 -1.17 -2.91 6.00
C ILE A 69 -0.17 -4.04 5.76
N ALA A 70 0.66 -4.38 6.76
CA ALA A 70 1.58 -5.51 6.67
C ALA A 70 0.85 -6.86 6.51
N GLY A 71 -0.28 -7.03 7.21
CA GLY A 71 -1.10 -8.24 7.13
C GLY A 71 -1.86 -8.39 5.80
N ALA A 72 -2.15 -7.31 5.09
CA ALA A 72 -2.77 -7.36 3.76
C ALA A 72 -1.87 -8.11 2.78
N ARG A 73 -0.57 -7.81 2.77
CA ARG A 73 0.44 -8.54 1.96
C ARG A 73 0.45 -10.04 2.23
N ASP A 74 0.35 -10.46 3.50
CA ASP A 74 0.32 -11.89 3.83
C ASP A 74 -0.93 -12.59 3.30
N LYS A 75 -2.09 -11.91 3.32
CA LYS A 75 -3.32 -12.44 2.70
C LYS A 75 -3.21 -12.51 1.19
N LEU A 76 -2.67 -11.48 0.53
CA LEU A 76 -2.54 -11.44 -0.93
C LEU A 76 -1.62 -12.56 -1.45
N ILE A 77 -0.51 -12.84 -0.76
CA ILE A 77 0.45 -13.87 -1.17
C ILE A 77 -0.03 -15.28 -0.79
N HIS A 78 -0.49 -15.49 0.45
CA HIS A 78 -0.76 -16.85 0.95
C HIS A 78 -2.20 -17.33 0.73
N ALA A 79 -3.15 -16.40 0.54
CA ALA A 79 -4.55 -16.70 0.29
C ALA A 79 -5.01 -16.16 -1.08
N TYR A 80 -4.10 -16.08 -2.06
CA TYR A 80 -4.35 -15.55 -3.40
C TYR A 80 -5.62 -16.12 -4.08
N PHE A 81 -5.89 -17.42 -3.87
CA PHE A 81 -7.06 -18.12 -4.41
C PHE A 81 -8.40 -17.71 -3.76
N ARG A 82 -8.38 -16.91 -2.68
CA ARG A 82 -9.55 -16.37 -1.98
C ARG A 82 -9.52 -14.84 -1.90
N VAL A 83 -8.71 -14.18 -2.72
CA VAL A 83 -8.67 -12.72 -2.75
C VAL A 83 -10.01 -12.20 -3.27
N ASP A 84 -10.66 -11.39 -2.42
CA ASP A 84 -11.87 -10.66 -2.76
C ASP A 84 -11.47 -9.36 -3.47
N LEU A 85 -11.76 -9.27 -4.77
CA LEU A 85 -11.42 -8.10 -5.60
C LEU A 85 -12.20 -6.85 -5.17
N ASP A 86 -13.36 -6.98 -4.53
CA ASP A 86 -14.11 -5.83 -4.01
C ASP A 86 -13.47 -5.27 -2.75
N ALA A 87 -12.95 -6.16 -1.89
CA ALA A 87 -12.12 -5.74 -0.76
C ALA A 87 -10.84 -5.06 -1.25
N VAL A 88 -10.20 -5.58 -2.30
CA VAL A 88 -9.02 -4.96 -2.91
C VAL A 88 -9.33 -3.58 -3.46
N TRP A 89 -10.42 -3.44 -4.22
CA TRP A 89 -10.84 -2.14 -4.73
C TRP A 89 -11.14 -1.14 -3.61
N SER A 90 -11.76 -1.61 -2.53
CA SER A 90 -12.02 -0.78 -1.34
C SER A 90 -10.72 -0.26 -0.73
N MET A 91 -9.69 -1.11 -0.61
CA MET A 91 -8.36 -0.67 -0.13
C MET A 91 -7.74 0.38 -1.05
N VAL A 92 -7.81 0.18 -2.38
CA VAL A 92 -7.32 1.15 -3.37
C VAL A 92 -7.99 2.51 -3.20
N HIS A 93 -9.32 2.54 -3.03
CA HIS A 93 -10.08 3.78 -3.02
C HIS A 93 -10.10 4.48 -1.66
N LEU A 94 -10.10 3.74 -0.56
CA LEU A 94 -10.32 4.27 0.79
C LEU A 94 -9.03 4.39 1.59
N ASP A 95 -8.10 3.43 1.47
CA ASP A 95 -6.97 3.30 2.39
C ASP A 95 -5.68 3.94 1.86
N LEU A 96 -5.48 3.96 0.53
CA LEU A 96 -4.24 4.45 -0.06
C LEU A 96 -4.07 5.97 0.06
N ALA A 97 -5.13 6.75 -0.10
CA ALA A 97 -5.05 8.21 0.00
C ALA A 97 -4.62 8.68 1.40
N PRO A 98 -5.22 8.20 2.52
CA PRO A 98 -4.73 8.48 3.86
C PRO A 98 -3.29 8.00 4.11
N LEU A 99 -2.93 6.81 3.61
CA LEU A 99 -1.56 6.29 3.75
C LEU A 99 -0.55 7.18 3.03
N LYS A 100 -0.84 7.60 1.80
CA LYS A 100 -0.01 8.50 0.99
C LYS A 100 0.25 9.81 1.73
N ALA A 101 -0.79 10.45 2.25
CA ALA A 101 -0.67 11.71 2.98
C ALA A 101 0.21 11.57 4.24
N ASN A 102 0.03 10.47 4.99
CA ASN A 102 0.85 10.17 6.15
C ASN A 102 2.32 9.98 5.81
N VAL A 103 2.62 9.19 4.77
CA VAL A 103 3.99 8.92 4.32
C VAL A 103 4.66 10.20 3.80
N GLN A 104 3.95 11.03 3.05
CA GLN A 104 4.45 12.33 2.59
C GLN A 104 4.81 13.23 3.78
N ARG A 105 3.93 13.32 4.80
CA ARG A 105 4.23 14.08 6.02
C ARG A 105 5.48 13.56 6.72
N MET A 106 5.63 12.24 6.87
CA MET A 106 6.79 11.62 7.53
C MET A 106 8.11 11.95 6.80
N LEU A 107 8.09 11.96 5.46
CA LEU A 107 9.27 12.31 4.65
C LEU A 107 9.61 13.80 4.71
N SER A 108 8.60 14.68 4.82
CA SER A 108 8.79 16.12 4.98
C SER A 108 9.29 16.50 6.37
N ALA A 109 8.86 15.80 7.42
CA ALA A 109 9.26 16.04 8.81
C ALA A 109 10.68 15.56 9.14
N GLN A 110 11.31 14.79 8.25
CA GLN A 110 12.69 14.30 8.36
C GLN A 110 13.71 15.16 7.57
N ARG A 111 13.32 16.38 7.17
CA ARG A 111 14.21 17.37 6.57
C ARG A 111 14.89 18.22 7.63
#